data_AF-A0A357MPN4-F1
#
_entry.id   AF-A0A357MPN4-F1
#
_cell.length_a   1.000
_cell.length_b   1.000
_cell.length_c   1.000
_cell.angle_alpha   90.00
_cell.angle_beta   90.00
_cell.angle_gamma   90.00
#
_symmetry.space_group_name_H-M   'P 1'
#
loop_
_entity.id
_entity.type
_entity.pdbx_description
1 polymer ?
#
loop_
_entity_poly.entity_id
_entity_poly.type
_entity_poly.pdbx_seq_one_letter_code
_entity_poly.pdbx_strand_id
1 'polypeptide(L)'
;QAVVNELQGEKIDIIPWNEDQPTFLVNALQPAEVSKVVLDEEAGKIEVVVPEEQLSLAIGRRGQNVRLASQLTGLDIDIMT
;
A
#
# COMPACT_ATOMS: atom_id res chain seq x y z
N GLN A 1 22.80 -5.72 4.87
CA GLN A 1 22.68 -5.57 3.40
C GLN A 1 22.97 -6.86 2.61
N ALA A 2 22.87 -8.07 3.17
CA ALA A 2 23.19 -9.30 2.42
C ALA A 2 22.06 -9.71 1.44
N VAL A 3 20.81 -9.63 1.89
CA VAL A 3 19.62 -10.09 1.15
C VAL A 3 19.42 -9.33 -0.18
N VAL A 4 19.63 -8.01 -0.21
CA VAL A 4 19.45 -7.19 -1.42
C VAL A 4 20.42 -7.60 -2.55
N ASN A 5 21.64 -8.00 -2.18
CA ASN A 5 22.65 -8.43 -3.15
C ASN A 5 22.31 -9.80 -3.75
N GLU A 6 21.66 -10.68 -2.98
CA GLU A 6 21.15 -11.97 -3.46
C GLU A 6 19.96 -11.80 -4.41
N LEU A 7 19.17 -10.73 -4.22
CA LEU A 7 18.01 -10.37 -5.07
C LEU A 7 18.37 -9.44 -6.23
N GLN A 8 19.64 -9.41 -6.67
CA GLN A 8 20.08 -8.67 -7.86
C GLN A 8 19.72 -7.17 -7.83
N GLY A 9 19.66 -6.57 -6.65
CA GLY A 9 19.33 -5.14 -6.48
C GLY A 9 17.83 -4.84 -6.49
N GLU A 10 16.96 -5.84 -6.29
CA GLU A 10 15.55 -5.60 -6.00
C GLU A 10 15.40 -4.68 -4.79
N LYS A 11 14.52 -3.68 -4.89
CA LYS A 11 14.23 -2.77 -3.78
C LYS A 11 13.32 -3.48 -2.79
N ILE A 12 13.70 -3.42 -1.52
CA ILE A 12 12.96 -4.04 -0.42
C ILE A 12 12.55 -2.93 0.54
N ASP A 13 11.24 -2.83 0.76
CA ASP A 13 10.66 -1.95 1.76
C ASP A 13 10.28 -2.79 2.99
N ILE A 14 10.66 -2.30 4.18
CA ILE A 14 10.34 -2.95 5.45
C ILE A 14 9.26 -2.09 6.11
N ILE A 15 8.09 -2.69 6.30
CA ILE A 15 6.94 -2.01 6.90
C ILE A 15 6.59 -2.63 8.25
N PRO A 16 6.02 -1.86 9.19
CA PRO A 16 5.49 -2.42 10.43
C PRO A 16 4.19 -3.19 10.16
N TRP A 17 4.14 -4.44 10.62
CA TRP A 17 2.91 -5.23 10.64
C TRP A 17 1.97 -4.75 11.77
N ASN A 18 0.66 -4.87 11.56
CA ASN A 18 -0.36 -4.57 12.57
C ASN A 18 -1.55 -5.52 12.43
N GLU A 19 -2.21 -5.86 13.55
CA GLU A 19 -3.45 -6.64 13.58
C GLU A 19 -4.65 -5.83 13.09
N ASP A 20 -4.66 -4.52 13.35
CA ASP A 20 -5.66 -3.60 12.84
C ASP A 20 -5.45 -3.39 11.34
N GLN A 21 -6.41 -3.88 10.56
CA GLN A 21 -6.31 -3.97 9.10
C GLN A 21 -6.16 -2.60 8.41
N PRO A 22 -6.91 -1.53 8.79
CA PRO A 22 -6.66 -0.19 8.28
C PRO A 22 -5.26 0.32 8.58
N THR A 23 -4.76 0.13 9.80
CA THR A 23 -3.39 0.53 10.16
C THR A 23 -2.35 -0.23 9.35
N PHE A 24 -2.53 -1.54 9.16
CA PHE A 24 -1.62 -2.35 8.36
C PHE A 24 -1.62 -1.94 6.87
N LEU A 25 -2.79 -1.59 6.33
CA LEU A 25 -2.92 -1.06 4.96
C LEU A 25 -2.18 0.26 4.78
N VAL A 26 -2.30 1.20 5.73
CA VAL A 26 -1.57 2.47 5.68
C VAL A 26 -0.06 2.23 5.69
N ASN A 27 0.42 1.27 6.49
CA ASN A 27 1.83 0.88 6.49
C ASN A 27 2.25 0.26 5.14
N ALA A 28 1.38 -0.52 4.51
CA ALA A 28 1.66 -1.18 3.24
C ALA A 28 1.74 -0.22 2.03
N LEU A 29 1.17 0.98 2.14
CA LEU A 29 1.23 2.01 1.10
C LEU A 29 2.41 2.97 1.24
N GLN A 30 3.26 2.80 2.27
CA GLN A 30 4.47 3.60 2.42
C GLN A 30 5.31 3.59 1.12
N PRO A 31 5.88 4.74 0.73
CA PRO A 31 5.99 5.98 1.48
C PRO A 31 4.83 6.98 1.25
N ALA A 32 3.73 6.59 0.59
CA ALA A 32 2.61 7.49 0.36
C ALA A 32 1.85 7.79 1.65
N GLU A 33 1.49 9.05 1.87
CA GLU A 33 0.65 9.45 3.00
C GLU A 33 -0.83 9.25 2.67
N VAL A 34 -1.54 8.61 3.59
CA VAL A 34 -2.97 8.32 3.48
C VAL A 34 -3.77 9.29 4.33
N SER A 35 -4.72 9.99 3.71
CA SER A 35 -5.63 10.93 4.38
C SER A 35 -6.76 10.20 5.10
N LYS A 36 -7.31 9.15 4.47
CA LYS A 36 -8.46 8.40 5.00
C LYS A 36 -8.52 7.00 4.41
N VAL A 37 -9.00 6.05 5.21
CA VAL A 37 -9.38 4.71 4.78
C VAL A 37 -10.88 4.53 5.02
N VAL A 38 -11.59 4.01 4.02
CA VAL A 38 -13.01 3.66 4.11
C VAL A 38 -13.15 2.18 3.78
N LEU A 39 -13.70 1.41 4.72
CA LEU A 39 -14.11 0.03 4.45
C LEU A 39 -15.52 0.03 3.84
N ASP A 40 -15.66 -0.60 2.69
CA ASP A 40 -16.94 -1.02 2.16
C ASP A 40 -17.12 -2.52 2.45
N GLU A 41 -17.80 -2.82 3.55
CA GLU A 41 -18.08 -4.19 3.98
C GLU A 41 -19.04 -4.92 3.02
N GLU A 42 -19.87 -4.19 2.28
CA GLU A 42 -20.83 -4.78 1.33
C GLU A 42 -20.15 -5.18 0.02
N ALA A 43 -19.25 -4.34 -0.49
CA ALA A 43 -18.48 -4.61 -1.71
C ALA A 43 -17.21 -5.44 -1.47
N GLY A 44 -16.80 -5.61 -0.21
CA GLY A 44 -15.53 -6.27 0.14
C GLY A 44 -14.31 -5.47 -0.34
N LYS A 45 -14.44 -4.15 -0.43
CA LYS A 45 -13.43 -3.24 -0.97
C LYS A 45 -12.98 -2.25 0.07
N ILE A 46 -11.76 -1.76 -0.08
CA ILE A 46 -11.26 -0.63 0.68
C ILE A 46 -10.92 0.51 -0.25
N GLU A 47 -11.45 1.69 0.08
CA GLU A 47 -11.11 2.94 -0.56
C GLU A 47 -10.08 3.69 0.30
N VAL A 48 -9.01 4.12 -0.36
CA VAL A 48 -7.93 4.88 0.25
C VAL A 48 -7.89 6.26 -0.39
N VAL A 49 -8.12 7.27 0.43
CA VAL A 49 -8.02 8.67 0.03
C VAL A 49 -6.62 9.16 0.33
N VAL A 50 -5.94 9.68 -0.69
CA VAL A 50 -4.61 10.28 -0.59
C VAL A 50 -4.65 11.72 -1.11
N PRO A 51 -3.76 12.62 -0.64
CA PRO A 51 -3.59 13.91 -1.28
C PRO A 51 -3.23 13.77 -2.77
N GLU A 52 -3.63 14.74 -3.60
CA GLU A 52 -3.39 14.68 -5.06
C GLU A 52 -1.91 14.50 -5.40
N GLU A 53 -1.03 15.16 -4.65
CA GLU A 53 0.42 15.05 -4.77
C GLU A 53 0.99 13.67 -4.41
N GLN A 54 0.25 12.88 -3.62
CA GLN A 54 0.62 11.53 -3.18
C GLN A 54 0.06 10.45 -4.12
N LEU A 55 -0.91 10.76 -4.99
CA LEU A 55 -1.59 9.78 -5.85
C LEU A 55 -0.60 8.93 -6.67
N SER A 56 0.37 9.58 -7.31
CA SER A 56 1.39 8.90 -8.13
C SER A 56 2.26 7.96 -7.30
N LEU A 57 2.57 8.36 -6.06
CA LEU A 57 3.38 7.56 -5.14
C LEU A 57 2.59 6.35 -4.60
N ALA A 58 1.34 6.58 -4.22
CA ALA A 58 0.44 5.55 -3.71
C ALA A 58 0.18 4.45 -4.76
N ILE A 59 -0.05 4.83 -6.02
CA ILE A 59 -0.17 3.89 -7.15
C ILE A 59 1.19 3.21 -7.43
N GLY A 60 2.26 4.00 -7.43
CA GLY A 60 3.61 3.54 -7.77
C GLY A 60 3.80 3.26 -9.26
N ARG A 61 5.04 2.97 -9.67
CA ARG A 61 5.38 2.75 -11.08
C ARG A 61 4.58 1.58 -11.66
N ARG A 62 3.73 1.84 -12.66
CA ARG A 62 2.84 0.84 -13.28
C ARG A 62 1.90 0.15 -12.27
N GLY A 63 1.47 0.86 -11.23
CA GLY A 63 0.60 0.28 -10.20
C GLY A 63 1.31 -0.71 -9.28
N GLN A 64 2.65 -0.73 -9.27
CA GLN A 64 3.40 -1.71 -8.50
C GLN A 64 3.12 -1.59 -6.99
N ASN A 65 3.01 -0.38 -6.46
CA ASN A 65 2.87 -0.18 -5.02
C ASN A 65 1.50 -0.68 -4.52
N VAL A 66 0.41 -0.18 -5.13
CA VAL A 66 -0.95 -0.64 -4.81
C VAL A 66 -1.12 -2.14 -5.00
N ARG A 67 -0.51 -2.73 -6.03
CA ARG A 67 -0.56 -4.18 -6.26
C ARG A 67 0.17 -4.98 -5.18
N LEU A 68 1.35 -4.52 -4.75
CA LEU A 68 2.09 -5.18 -3.66
C LEU A 68 1.36 -5.03 -2.33
N ALA A 69 0.79 -3.85 -2.04
CA ALA A 69 -0.03 -3.62 -0.85
C ALA A 69 -1.27 -4.53 -0.84
N SER A 70 -1.96 -4.67 -1.98
CA SER A 70 -3.12 -5.56 -2.14
C SER A 70 -2.74 -7.02 -1.91
N GLN A 71 -1.63 -7.48 -2.48
CA GLN A 71 -1.11 -8.84 -2.26
C GLN A 71 -0.69 -9.09 -0.81
N LEU A 72 -0.08 -8.11 -0.16
CA LEU A 72 0.40 -8.20 1.21
C LEU A 72 -0.73 -8.23 2.24
N THR A 73 -1.77 -7.43 2.02
CA THR A 73 -2.92 -7.29 2.92
C THR A 73 -4.08 -8.23 2.60
N GLY A 74 -4.13 -8.77 1.38
CA GLY A 74 -5.23 -9.58 0.89
C GLY A 74 -6.48 -8.78 0.51
N LEU A 75 -6.36 -7.46 0.35
CA LEU A 75 -7.47 -6.54 0.11
C LEU A 75 -7.54 -6.07 -1.34
N ASP A 76 -8.77 -5.79 -1.82
CA ASP A 76 -8.97 -5.00 -3.03
C ASP A 76 -8.92 -3.50 -2.67
N ILE A 77 -7.90 -2.80 -3.16
CA ILE A 77 -7.57 -1.42 -2.78
C ILE A 77 -7.88 -0.50 -3.96
N ASP A 78 -8.79 0.45 -3.75
CA ASP A 78 -9.03 1.56 -4.67
C ASP A 78 -8.40 2.85 -4.12
N ILE A 79 -7.65 3.57 -4.95
CA ILE A 79 -6.94 4.79 -4.56
C ILE A 79 -7.55 5.98 -5.27
N MET A 80 -8.00 6.95 -4.49
CA MET A 80 -8.61 8.18 -4.96
C MET A 80 -8.11 9.41 -4.20
N THR A 81 -8.48 10.58 -4.68
CA THR A 81 -8.13 11.89 -4.11
C THR A 81 -9.32 12.56 -3.45
#